data_AF-A0A7V6N974-F1
#
_entry.id   AF-A0A7V6N974-F1
#
_cell.length_a   1.000
_cell.length_b   1.000
_cell.length_c   1.000
_cell.angle_alpha   90.00
_cell.angle_beta   90.00
_cell.angle_gamma   90.00
#
_symmetry.space_group_name_H-M   'P 1'
#
loop_
_entity.id
_entity.type
_entity.pdbx_description
1 polymer ?
#
loop_
_entity_poly.entity_id
_entity_poly.type
_entity_poly.pdbx_seq_one_letter_code
_entity_poly.pdbx_strand_id
1 'polypeptide(L)'
;PDLEKSLQHYLLRGFSQDMTTRLLSYGVLREYPRGSGIPVDKEEGCMIFVDKGKVGVFCQDVQIECLREGDIWGEETFVSPKASFTDLIAQEDSIVRHFSRKQLIEFFSSCEKSLIDRFMLNLVQCMHLKHRRCVAQLVNAKKNSKE
;
A
#
# COMPACT_ATOMS: atom_id res chain seq x y z
N PRO A 1 -0.71 17.95 -1.95
CA PRO A 1 -1.57 16.76 -1.81
C PRO A 1 -2.70 17.10 -0.86
N ASP A 2 -3.92 16.84 -1.29
CA ASP A 2 -5.10 16.90 -0.44
C ASP A 2 -4.94 15.85 0.67
N LEU A 3 -4.93 16.29 1.94
CA LEU A 3 -4.65 15.45 3.10
C LEU A 3 -5.78 14.46 3.41
N GLU A 4 -6.97 14.68 2.82
CA GLU A 4 -8.14 13.83 3.03
C GLU A 4 -8.20 12.62 2.09
N LYS A 5 -7.41 12.63 1.02
CA LYS A 5 -7.48 11.58 -0.02
C LYS A 5 -6.54 10.42 0.30
N SER A 6 -7.09 9.21 0.25
CA SER A 6 -6.35 7.98 0.52
C SER A 6 -5.27 7.71 -0.53
N LEU A 7 -4.27 6.90 -0.18
CA LEU A 7 -3.21 6.55 -1.13
C LEU A 7 -3.73 5.75 -2.33
N GLN A 8 -4.80 4.96 -2.17
CA GLN A 8 -5.50 4.32 -3.28
C GLN A 8 -6.03 5.35 -4.28
N HIS A 9 -6.61 6.47 -3.80
CA HIS A 9 -7.09 7.53 -4.69
C HIS A 9 -5.95 8.08 -5.56
N TYR A 10 -4.78 8.31 -4.96
CA TYR A 10 -3.63 8.79 -5.71
C TYR A 10 -3.12 7.75 -6.70
N LEU A 11 -3.00 6.49 -6.30
CA LEU A 11 -2.51 5.42 -7.15
C LEU A 11 -3.40 5.20 -8.39
N LEU A 12 -4.71 5.20 -8.19
CA LEU A 12 -5.70 4.93 -9.23
C LEU A 12 -6.19 6.21 -9.94
N ARG A 13 -5.52 7.35 -9.73
CA ARG A 13 -5.90 8.61 -10.37
C ARG A 13 -5.88 8.48 -11.89
N GLY A 14 -7.04 8.67 -12.51
CA GLY A 14 -7.22 8.56 -13.97
C GLY A 14 -7.76 7.21 -14.42
N PHE A 15 -7.97 6.25 -13.51
CA PHE A 15 -8.74 5.05 -13.79
C PHE A 15 -10.22 5.42 -13.84
N SER A 16 -10.96 4.83 -14.78
CA SER A 16 -12.42 4.86 -14.73
C SER A 16 -12.93 4.01 -13.56
N GLN A 17 -14.18 4.20 -13.16
CA GLN A 17 -14.81 3.37 -12.13
C GLN A 17 -14.79 1.88 -12.50
N ASP A 18 -15.02 1.55 -13.77
CA ASP A 18 -14.98 0.18 -14.27
C ASP A 18 -13.57 -0.41 -14.18
N MET A 19 -12.54 0.36 -14.52
CA MET A 19 -11.14 -0.09 -14.41
C MET A 19 -10.72 -0.28 -12.96
N THR A 20 -11.16 0.60 -12.06
CA THR A 20 -10.94 0.43 -10.61
C THR A 20 -11.61 -0.83 -10.11
N THR A 21 -12.88 -1.05 -10.44
CA THR A 21 -13.64 -2.24 -10.04
C THR A 21 -13.00 -3.51 -10.58
N ARG A 22 -12.58 -3.49 -11.85
CA ARG A 22 -11.88 -4.59 -12.49
C ARG A 22 -10.54 -4.86 -11.83
N LEU A 23 -9.74 -3.85 -11.50
CA LEU A 23 -8.48 -4.07 -10.77
C LEU A 23 -8.77 -4.72 -9.42
N LEU A 24 -9.71 -4.19 -8.64
CA LEU A 24 -10.04 -4.71 -7.31
C LEU A 24 -10.51 -6.17 -7.34
N SER A 25 -11.15 -6.63 -8.42
CA SER A 25 -11.56 -8.03 -8.57
C SER A 25 -10.40 -9.01 -8.77
N TYR A 26 -9.20 -8.54 -9.13
CA TYR A 26 -7.99 -9.39 -9.17
C TYR A 26 -7.41 -9.64 -7.78
N GLY A 27 -7.73 -8.80 -6.80
CA GLY A 27 -7.18 -8.92 -5.45
C GLY A 27 -7.94 -9.93 -4.59
N VAL A 28 -7.22 -10.60 -3.69
CA VAL A 28 -7.79 -11.58 -2.75
C VAL A 28 -8.05 -10.91 -1.41
N LEU A 29 -9.30 -10.96 -0.95
CA LEU A 29 -9.68 -10.47 0.38
C LEU A 29 -9.27 -11.45 1.46
N ARG A 30 -8.71 -10.93 2.56
CA ARG A 30 -8.43 -11.68 3.78
C ARG A 30 -8.81 -10.85 5.00
N GLU A 31 -9.33 -11.54 6.00
CA GLU A 31 -9.67 -10.96 7.30
C GLU A 31 -8.53 -11.23 8.29
N TYR A 32 -8.19 -10.20 9.07
CA TYR A 32 -7.10 -10.23 10.03
C TYR A 32 -7.62 -9.70 11.37
N PRO A 33 -7.65 -10.52 12.43
CA PRO A 33 -8.04 -10.05 13.75
C PRO A 33 -7.00 -9.09 14.32
N ARG A 34 -7.41 -8.22 15.24
CA ARG A 34 -6.48 -7.34 15.96
C ARG A 34 -5.29 -8.12 16.52
N GLY A 35 -4.09 -7.61 16.27
CA GLY A 35 -2.81 -8.15 16.73
C GLY A 35 -2.16 -9.15 15.77
N SER A 36 -2.86 -9.63 14.73
CA SER A 36 -2.26 -10.57 13.77
C SER A 36 -1.33 -9.87 12.78
N GLY A 37 -0.28 -10.58 12.38
CA GLY A 37 0.57 -10.17 11.27
C GLY A 37 -0.17 -10.30 9.92
N ILE A 38 0.09 -9.36 9.01
CA ILE A 38 -0.44 -9.37 7.64
C ILE A 38 0.74 -9.66 6.71
N PRO A 39 0.79 -10.84 6.07
CA PRO A 39 1.90 -11.21 5.21
C PRO A 39 1.97 -10.34 3.95
N VAL A 40 3.17 -9.81 3.67
CA VAL A 40 3.51 -9.12 2.41
C VAL A 40 4.75 -9.82 1.84
N ASP A 41 4.55 -11.06 1.39
CA ASP A 41 5.59 -11.87 0.77
C ASP A 41 5.38 -12.01 -0.75
N LYS A 42 6.35 -12.67 -1.39
CA LYS A 42 6.36 -12.81 -2.86
C LYS A 42 5.31 -13.77 -3.40
N GLU A 43 4.74 -14.64 -2.58
CA GLU A 43 3.77 -15.66 -3.02
C GLU A 43 2.33 -15.20 -2.82
N GLU A 44 1.99 -14.53 -1.70
CA GLU A 44 0.61 -14.18 -1.37
C GLU A 44 0.20 -12.74 -1.75
N GLY A 45 1.12 -11.79 -1.87
CA GLY A 45 0.74 -10.43 -2.21
C GLY A 45 1.87 -9.43 -2.09
N CYS A 46 2.29 -8.89 -3.23
CA CYS A 46 3.33 -7.90 -3.30
C CYS A 46 2.80 -6.51 -2.85
N MET A 47 1.49 -6.29 -2.98
CA MET A 47 0.85 -5.05 -2.62
C MET A 47 -0.46 -5.33 -1.88
N ILE A 48 -0.78 -4.51 -0.87
CA ILE A 48 -2.05 -4.59 -0.14
C ILE A 48 -2.85 -3.31 -0.24
N PHE A 49 -4.17 -3.44 -0.14
CA PHE A 49 -5.13 -2.35 0.05
C PHE A 49 -5.90 -2.63 1.34
N VAL A 50 -6.02 -1.63 2.20
CA VAL A 50 -6.85 -1.75 3.40
C VAL A 50 -8.28 -1.42 3.00
N ASP A 51 -9.12 -2.44 2.88
CA ASP A 51 -10.54 -2.27 2.54
C ASP A 51 -11.37 -1.91 3.79
N LYS A 52 -10.93 -2.34 4.98
CA LYS A 52 -11.54 -1.95 6.26
C LYS A 52 -10.54 -2.09 7.41
N GLY A 53 -10.67 -1.24 8.42
CA GLY A 53 -9.90 -1.35 9.66
C GLY A 53 -8.64 -0.51 9.65
N LYS A 54 -7.63 -0.95 10.40
CA LYS A 54 -6.44 -0.17 10.69
C LYS A 54 -5.21 -1.08 10.77
N VAL A 55 -4.19 -0.75 10.00
CA VAL A 55 -2.96 -1.55 9.90
C VAL A 55 -1.76 -0.69 10.28
N GLY A 56 -0.92 -1.20 11.18
CA GLY A 56 0.34 -0.58 11.55
C GLY A 56 1.45 -1.11 10.67
N VAL A 57 2.35 -0.22 10.24
CA VAL A 57 3.56 -0.57 9.50
C VAL A 57 4.75 -0.41 10.42
N PHE A 58 5.55 -1.47 10.57
CA PHE A 58 6.68 -1.52 11.49
C PHE A 58 7.99 -1.75 10.73
N CYS A 59 9.06 -1.12 11.20
CA CYS A 59 10.43 -1.38 10.78
C CYS A 59 11.27 -1.57 12.03
N GLN A 60 11.81 -2.78 12.25
CA GLN A 60 12.60 -3.12 13.45
C GLN A 60 11.89 -2.69 14.75
N ASP A 61 10.64 -3.12 14.92
CA ASP A 61 9.75 -2.81 16.06
C ASP A 61 9.27 -1.35 16.19
N VAL A 62 9.75 -0.43 15.36
CA VAL A 62 9.29 0.96 15.33
C VAL A 62 8.13 1.10 14.37
N GLN A 63 6.98 1.58 14.86
CA GLN A 63 5.87 1.92 13.97
C GLN A 63 6.19 3.18 13.16
N ILE A 64 6.24 3.05 11.83
CA ILE A 64 6.57 4.13 10.89
C ILE A 64 5.37 4.63 10.08
N GLU A 65 4.23 3.93 10.14
CA GLU A 65 3.01 4.41 9.50
C GLU A 65 1.78 3.72 10.10
N CYS A 66 0.63 4.35 9.89
CA CYS A 66 -0.66 3.75 10.21
C CYS A 66 -1.63 3.91 9.03
N LEU A 67 -1.94 2.79 8.39
CA LEU A 67 -2.83 2.68 7.24
C LEU A 67 -4.27 2.59 7.70
N ARG A 68 -5.16 3.28 6.99
CA ARG A 68 -6.61 3.24 7.18
C ARG A 68 -7.28 2.76 5.90
N GLU A 69 -8.61 2.68 5.92
CA GLU A 69 -9.41 2.38 4.74
C GLU A 69 -9.01 3.23 3.53
N GLY A 70 -8.74 2.55 2.41
CA GLY A 70 -8.24 3.14 1.17
C GLY A 70 -6.74 3.40 1.13
N ASP A 71 -5.98 3.11 2.18
CA ASP A 71 -4.52 3.15 2.09
C ASP A 71 -3.95 1.87 1.48
N ILE A 72 -2.75 2.00 0.94
CA ILE A 72 -2.02 0.94 0.25
C ILE A 72 -0.63 0.75 0.85
N TRP A 73 -0.08 -0.45 0.71
CA TRP A 73 1.32 -0.73 1.09
C TRP A 73 1.95 -1.79 0.18
N GLY A 74 3.28 -1.74 0.05
CA GLY A 74 4.07 -2.67 -0.76
C GLY A 74 4.09 -2.38 -2.25
N GLU A 75 3.54 -1.26 -2.73
CA GLU A 75 3.50 -0.93 -4.16
C GLU A 75 4.89 -0.89 -4.83
N GLU A 76 5.95 -0.59 -4.08
CA GLU A 76 7.33 -0.62 -4.56
C GLU A 76 7.75 -2.00 -5.07
N THR A 77 7.14 -3.06 -4.54
CA THR A 77 7.47 -4.44 -4.93
C THR A 77 7.03 -4.79 -6.34
N PHE A 78 6.09 -4.01 -6.91
CA PHE A 78 5.71 -4.12 -8.32
C PHE A 78 6.91 -3.86 -9.23
N VAL A 79 7.74 -2.87 -8.86
CA VAL A 79 8.96 -2.46 -9.57
C VAL A 79 10.19 -3.23 -9.07
N SER A 80 10.33 -3.40 -7.75
CA SER A 80 11.46 -4.05 -7.09
C SER A 80 10.99 -5.18 -6.16
N PRO A 81 10.86 -6.42 -6.66
CA PRO A 81 10.24 -7.52 -5.90
C PRO A 81 10.95 -7.94 -4.60
N LYS A 82 12.14 -7.41 -4.32
CA LYS A 82 12.91 -7.68 -3.09
C LYS A 82 12.86 -6.52 -2.08
N ALA A 83 12.02 -5.52 -2.31
CA ALA A 83 12.01 -4.28 -1.54
C ALA A 83 11.23 -4.32 -0.22
N SER A 84 10.61 -5.44 0.17
CA SER A 84 9.90 -5.51 1.45
C SER A 84 10.89 -5.52 2.63
N PHE A 85 10.73 -4.57 3.56
CA PHE A 85 11.54 -4.43 4.78
C PHE A 85 10.69 -4.15 6.03
N THR A 86 9.37 -4.22 5.90
CA THR A 86 8.43 -3.82 6.95
C THR A 86 7.50 -4.95 7.34
N ASP A 87 7.17 -5.02 8.62
CA ASP A 87 6.14 -5.90 9.14
C ASP A 87 4.81 -5.15 9.22
N LEU A 88 3.73 -5.83 8.84
CA LEU A 88 2.38 -5.29 8.96
C LEU A 88 1.62 -5.99 10.08
N ILE A 89 0.99 -5.21 10.95
CA ILE A 89 0.22 -5.73 12.09
C ILE A 89 -1.15 -5.09 12.10
N ALA A 90 -2.20 -5.90 12.11
CA ALA A 90 -3.58 -5.45 12.27
C ALA A 90 -3.74 -4.77 13.65
N GLN A 91 -4.04 -3.47 13.68
CA GLN A 91 -4.27 -2.72 14.92
C GLN A 91 -5.73 -2.82 15.39
N GLU A 92 -6.61 -3.22 14.48
CA GLU A 92 -8.04 -3.48 14.65
C GLU A 92 -8.40 -4.67 13.75
N ASP A 93 -9.58 -5.26 13.94
CA ASP A 93 -10.09 -6.26 12.99
C ASP A 93 -10.18 -5.62 11.60
N SER A 94 -9.42 -6.17 10.66
CA SER A 94 -9.14 -5.53 9.38
C SER A 94 -9.45 -6.46 8.21
N ILE A 95 -9.93 -5.88 7.13
CA ILE A 95 -10.13 -6.55 5.85
C ILE A 95 -9.09 -5.98 4.90
N VAL A 96 -8.20 -6.83 4.41
CA VAL A 96 -7.08 -6.44 3.55
C VAL A 96 -7.16 -7.21 2.25
N ARG A 97 -7.02 -6.47 1.15
CA ARG A 97 -6.98 -7.02 -0.20
C ARG A 97 -5.54 -7.16 -0.65
N HIS A 98 -5.12 -8.38 -0.94
CA HIS A 98 -3.78 -8.71 -1.43
C HIS A 98 -3.76 -8.79 -2.95
N PHE A 99 -2.70 -8.23 -3.53
CA PHE A 99 -2.38 -8.30 -4.94
C PHE A 99 -1.01 -8.91 -5.12
N SER A 100 -0.94 -10.09 -5.74
CA SER A 100 0.33 -10.63 -6.22
C SER A 100 0.80 -9.86 -7.45
N ARG A 101 2.12 -9.87 -7.68
CA ARG A 101 2.70 -9.23 -8.87
C ARG A 101 2.16 -9.84 -10.16
N LYS A 102 1.88 -11.14 -10.16
CA LYS A 102 1.28 -11.86 -11.29
C LYS A 102 -0.10 -11.29 -11.63
N GLN A 103 -0.97 -11.11 -10.62
CA GLN A 103 -2.30 -10.53 -10.80
C GLN A 103 -2.25 -9.10 -11.35
N LEU A 104 -1.33 -8.27 -10.85
CA LEU A 104 -1.15 -6.91 -11.37
C LEU A 104 -0.68 -6.93 -12.83
N ILE A 105 0.32 -7.75 -13.16
CA ILE A 105 0.80 -7.90 -14.56
C ILE A 105 -0.32 -8.39 -15.47
N GLU A 106 -1.10 -9.37 -15.02
CA GLU A 106 -2.22 -9.92 -15.79
C GLU A 106 -3.28 -8.85 -16.07
N PHE A 107 -3.68 -8.05 -15.07
CA PHE A 107 -4.56 -6.91 -15.27
C PHE A 107 -4.00 -5.94 -16.32
N PHE A 108 -2.76 -5.47 -16.13
CA PHE A 108 -2.13 -4.48 -17.00
C PHE A 108 -1.82 -5.00 -18.41
N SER A 109 -1.70 -6.31 -18.62
CA SER A 109 -1.45 -6.90 -19.95
C SER A 109 -2.55 -6.58 -20.97
N SER A 110 -3.75 -6.28 -20.49
CA SER A 110 -4.91 -5.92 -21.31
C SER A 110 -5.21 -4.43 -21.34
N CYS A 111 -4.40 -3.61 -20.67
CA CYS A 111 -4.59 -2.17 -20.58
C CYS A 111 -3.84 -1.44 -21.69
N GLU A 112 -4.36 -0.27 -22.08
CA GLU A 112 -3.62 0.63 -22.96
C GLU A 112 -2.37 1.17 -22.27
N LYS A 113 -1.30 1.39 -23.06
CA LYS A 113 -0.03 1.93 -22.57
C LYS A 113 -0.20 3.24 -21.79
N SER A 114 -1.11 4.10 -22.22
CA SER A 114 -1.42 5.39 -21.56
C SER A 114 -1.86 5.22 -20.09
N LEU A 115 -2.69 4.20 -19.81
CA LEU A 115 -3.15 3.89 -18.46
C LEU A 115 -2.02 3.30 -17.61
N ILE A 116 -1.19 2.45 -18.21
CA ILE A 116 0.00 1.87 -17.54
C ILE A 116 0.99 2.99 -17.17
N ASP A 117 1.31 3.87 -18.12
CA ASP A 117 2.21 5.01 -17.88
C ASP A 117 1.67 5.90 -16.74
N ARG A 118 0.35 6.16 -16.74
CA ARG A 118 -0.30 6.93 -15.66
C ARG A 118 -0.18 6.23 -14.31
N PHE A 119 -0.43 4.91 -14.25
CA PHE A 119 -0.28 4.12 -13.04
C PHE A 119 1.14 4.20 -12.49
N MET A 120 2.17 4.07 -13.35
CA MET A 120 3.57 4.15 -12.94
C MET A 120 3.93 5.53 -12.36
N LEU A 121 3.44 6.61 -12.96
CA LEU A 121 3.61 7.96 -12.42
C LEU A 121 2.94 8.11 -11.05
N ASN A 122 1.72 7.59 -10.90
CA ASN A 122 0.99 7.62 -9.64
C ASN A 122 1.69 6.79 -8.54
N LEU A 123 2.28 5.64 -8.90
CA LEU A 123 3.08 4.80 -8.00
C LEU A 123 4.28 5.57 -7.46
N VAL A 124 5.05 6.21 -8.34
CA VAL A 124 6.19 7.06 -7.93
C VAL A 124 5.72 8.19 -7.00
N GLN A 125 4.57 8.79 -7.28
CA GLN A 125 3.99 9.82 -6.43
C GLN A 125 3.60 9.28 -5.04
N CYS A 126 3.00 8.10 -4.95
CA CYS A 126 2.66 7.45 -3.67
C CYS A 126 3.93 7.18 -2.85
N MET A 127 4.96 6.60 -3.48
CA MET A 127 6.25 6.36 -2.85
C MET A 127 6.91 7.64 -2.34
N HIS A 128 6.84 8.72 -3.12
CA HIS A 128 7.36 10.02 -2.70
C HIS A 128 6.61 10.58 -1.48
N LEU A 129 5.27 10.43 -1.43
CA LEU A 129 4.45 10.86 -0.29
C LEU A 129 4.80 10.08 0.98
N LYS A 130 4.93 8.76 0.88
CA LYS A 130 5.34 7.90 2.00
C LYS A 130 6.73 8.24 2.51
N HIS A 131 7.69 8.43 1.60
CA HIS A 131 9.04 8.85 1.96
C HIS A 131 9.03 10.16 2.77
N ARG A 132 8.27 11.16 2.32
CA ARG A 132 8.14 12.43 3.05
C ARG A 132 7.54 12.25 4.46
N ARG A 133 6.52 11.40 4.61
CA ARG A 133 5.91 11.09 5.92
C ARG A 133 6.91 10.38 6.84
N CYS A 134 7.59 9.35 6.34
CA CYS A 134 8.61 8.61 7.08
C CYS A 134 9.74 9.54 7.57
N VAL A 135 10.28 10.40 6.70
CA VAL A 135 11.32 11.37 7.09
C VAL A 135 10.82 12.31 8.19
N ALA A 136 9.59 12.81 8.10
CA ALA A 136 9.02 13.68 9.13
C ALA A 136 8.90 12.96 10.50
N GLN A 137 8.47 11.70 10.49
CA GLN A 137 8.38 10.90 11.71
C GLN A 137 9.76 10.60 12.31
N LEU A 138 10.76 10.23 11.50
CA LEU A 138 12.12 9.99 11.96
C LEU A 138 12.75 11.25 12.58
N VAL A 139 12.50 12.42 11.99
CA VAL A 139 12.95 13.70 12.56
C VAL A 139 12.30 13.96 13.91
N ASN A 140 11.00 13.67 14.07
CA ASN A 140 10.29 13.86 15.34
C ASN A 140 10.75 12.86 16.42
N ALA A 141 10.93 11.58 16.07
CA ALA A 141 11.45 10.56 16.98
C ALA A 141 12.83 10.94 17.54
N LYS A 142 13.72 11.49 16.70
CA LYS A 142 15.05 11.99 17.14
C LYS A 142 14.98 13.20 18.09
N LYS A 143 13.92 13.99 18.05
CA LYS A 143 13.74 15.12 18.99
C LYS A 143 13.32 14.59 20.36
N ASN A 144 12.34 13.68 20.38
CA ASN A 144 11.81 13.09 21.62
C ASN A 144 12.82 12.20 22.34
N SER A 145 13.82 11.65 21.65
CA SER A 145 14.90 10.86 22.28
C SER A 145 16.01 11.71 22.92
N LYS A 146 15.95 13.05 22.77
CA LYS A 146 16.94 14.00 23.32
C LYS A 146 16.39 14.83 24.48
N GLU A 147 15.13 14.60 24.85
CA GLU A 147 14.47 15.08 26.08
C GLU A 147 14.48 13.96 27.11
#